data_AF-A0A7X1I198-F1
#
_entry.id   AF-A0A7X1I198-F1
#
_cell.length_a   1.000
_cell.length_b   1.000
_cell.length_c   1.000
_cell.angle_alpha   90.00
_cell.angle_beta   90.00
_cell.angle_gamma   90.00
#
_symmetry.space_group_name_H-M   'P 1'
#
loop_
_entity.id
_entity.type
_entity.pdbx_description
1 polymer ?
#
loop_
_entity_poly.entity_id
_entity_poly.type
_entity_poly.pdbx_seq_one_letter_code
_entity_poly.pdbx_strand_id
1 'polypeptide(L)'
;MTVRRTLQRVAVAAALLSASLLTAPSSVQAADLPAACQSALTDAQTKFPVKYFTVPDEVKSALLTELGGLSEADQQQFTQSACTAWNTWATSHGAAVATYLDNAYQQATGPVCGKFATAAIGALKKYAPTIPAETRSAETVAKKVWRNALQKLSVQAPDAACRQAYNGVKASW
;
A
#
# COMPACT_ATOMS: atom_id res chain seq x y z
N MET A 1 33.10 15.16 -17.67
CA MET A 1 31.69 14.98 -18.10
C MET A 1 31.26 13.54 -17.77
N THR A 2 31.57 13.01 -16.59
CA THR A 2 30.78 13.06 -15.34
C THR A 2 29.40 12.40 -15.45
N VAL A 3 29.38 11.07 -15.62
CA VAL A 3 28.81 10.06 -14.70
C VAL A 3 27.78 10.60 -13.68
N ARG A 4 26.72 11.27 -14.14
CA ARG A 4 25.67 11.85 -13.26
C ARG A 4 24.24 11.44 -13.63
N ARG A 5 24.05 10.50 -14.57
CA ARG A 5 22.69 10.13 -15.03
C ARG A 5 22.28 8.67 -14.79
N THR A 6 23.10 7.88 -14.10
CA THR A 6 22.83 6.44 -13.88
C THR A 6 22.61 6.04 -12.42
N LEU A 7 22.57 6.99 -11.47
CA LEU A 7 22.39 6.72 -10.03
C LEU A 7 21.07 7.25 -9.43
N GLN A 8 20.20 7.88 -10.22
CA GLN A 8 18.89 8.37 -9.74
C GLN A 8 17.75 7.32 -9.80
N ARG A 9 18.01 6.11 -10.28
CA ARG A 9 17.00 5.03 -10.37
C ARG A 9 17.11 3.94 -9.28
N VAL A 10 17.91 4.17 -8.24
CA VAL A 10 18.12 3.21 -7.14
C VAL A 10 17.42 3.64 -5.83
N ALA A 11 16.75 4.79 -5.78
CA ALA A 11 16.26 5.37 -4.52
C ALA A 11 14.75 5.23 -4.22
N VAL A 12 13.96 4.45 -4.96
CA VAL A 12 12.50 4.31 -4.67
C VAL A 12 12.01 2.85 -4.54
N ALA A 13 12.89 1.86 -4.73
CA ALA A 13 12.59 0.45 -4.44
C ALA A 13 13.21 -0.06 -3.11
N ALA A 14 13.84 0.84 -2.35
CA ALA A 14 14.63 0.55 -1.15
C ALA A 14 14.08 1.23 0.12
N ALA A 15 12.78 1.51 0.19
CA ALA A 15 12.10 1.82 1.46
C ALA A 15 11.67 0.54 2.23
N LEU A 16 12.39 -0.56 1.98
CA LEU A 16 12.29 -1.87 2.65
C LEU A 16 13.65 -2.25 3.26
N LEU A 17 14.39 -1.30 3.83
CA LEU A 17 15.67 -1.57 4.49
C LEU A 17 15.73 -0.92 5.87
N SER A 18 16.13 -1.77 6.84
CA SER A 18 16.87 -1.42 8.05
C SER A 18 16.07 -1.05 9.31
N ALA A 19 15.31 -2.02 9.83
CA ALA A 19 15.17 -2.18 11.28
C ALA A 19 15.87 -3.47 11.71
N SER A 20 17.20 -3.49 11.56
CA SER A 20 18.05 -4.40 12.32
C SER A 20 19.13 -3.56 12.98
N LEU A 21 19.22 -3.69 14.31
CA LEU A 21 20.22 -3.16 15.23
C LEU A 21 19.91 -1.82 15.91
N LEU A 22 19.07 -1.88 16.94
CA LEU A 22 19.42 -1.29 18.23
C LEU A 22 19.58 -2.43 19.24
N THR A 23 20.80 -2.60 19.70
CA THR A 23 21.20 -3.45 20.82
C THR A 23 20.55 -2.97 22.12
N ALA A 24 19.54 -3.70 22.60
CA ALA A 24 19.18 -3.83 24.02
C ALA A 24 18.38 -5.14 24.18
N PRO A 25 18.65 -5.97 25.21
CA PRO A 25 17.98 -7.25 25.38
C PRO A 25 16.61 -7.00 26.03
N SER A 26 15.62 -6.73 25.20
CA SER A 26 14.21 -6.90 25.57
C SER A 26 13.57 -7.69 24.45
N SER A 27 13.55 -9.00 24.63
CA SER A 27 12.88 -9.96 23.76
C SER A 27 11.38 -9.68 23.71
N VAL A 28 10.98 -8.81 22.81
CA VAL A 28 9.67 -8.85 22.17
C VAL A 28 9.96 -8.99 20.70
N GLN A 29 10.23 -10.24 20.28
CA GLN A 29 10.38 -10.58 18.87
C GLN A 29 9.03 -10.23 18.22
N ALA A 30 8.98 -9.14 17.47
CA ALA A 30 7.94 -8.95 16.48
C ALA A 30 7.89 -10.27 15.70
N ALA A 31 6.75 -10.96 15.75
CA ALA A 31 6.62 -12.28 15.14
C ALA A 31 7.08 -12.16 13.69
N ASP A 32 8.08 -12.96 13.31
CA ASP A 32 8.58 -12.94 11.94
C ASP A 32 7.40 -13.16 10.99
N LEU A 33 7.22 -12.23 10.05
CA LEU A 33 6.12 -12.31 9.09
C LEU A 33 6.19 -13.67 8.38
N PRO A 34 5.07 -14.38 8.22
CA PRO A 34 5.06 -15.65 7.50
C PRO A 34 5.65 -15.50 6.09
N ALA A 35 6.30 -16.54 5.58
CA ALA A 35 6.99 -16.49 4.28
C ALA A 35 6.08 -16.05 3.13
N ALA A 36 4.79 -16.44 3.15
CA ALA A 36 3.84 -15.96 2.14
C ALA A 36 3.61 -14.45 2.23
N CYS A 37 3.59 -13.87 3.42
CA CYS A 37 3.43 -12.44 3.60
C CYS A 37 4.67 -11.68 3.11
N GLN A 38 5.87 -12.25 3.31
CA GLN A 38 7.10 -11.68 2.75
C GLN A 38 7.07 -11.69 1.22
N SER A 39 6.71 -12.82 0.58
CA SER A 39 6.54 -12.88 -0.89
C SER A 39 5.45 -11.93 -1.39
N ALA A 40 4.37 -11.70 -0.64
CA ALA A 40 3.34 -10.74 -1.01
C ALA A 40 3.89 -9.32 -1.12
N LEU A 41 4.86 -8.96 -0.28
CA LEU A 41 5.53 -7.65 -0.31
C LEU A 41 6.57 -7.58 -1.43
N THR A 42 7.45 -8.58 -1.52
CA THR A 42 8.55 -8.59 -2.49
C THR A 42 8.05 -8.64 -3.94
N ASP A 43 6.99 -9.40 -4.20
CA ASP A 43 6.47 -9.61 -5.55
C ASP A 43 5.36 -8.64 -5.92
N ALA A 44 5.02 -7.67 -5.05
CA ALA A 44 3.88 -6.78 -5.25
C ALA A 44 3.95 -6.06 -6.60
N GLN A 45 5.11 -5.52 -6.98
CA GLN A 45 5.28 -4.82 -8.26
C GLN A 45 5.16 -5.76 -9.46
N THR A 46 5.64 -7.00 -9.33
CA THR A 46 5.53 -8.02 -10.38
C THR A 46 4.07 -8.46 -10.55
N LYS A 47 3.34 -8.63 -9.45
CA LYS A 47 1.92 -9.01 -9.43
C LYS A 47 1.02 -7.87 -9.93
N PHE A 48 1.35 -6.62 -9.62
CA PHE A 48 0.60 -5.42 -10.02
C PHE A 48 1.45 -4.48 -10.88
N PRO A 49 1.70 -4.82 -12.16
CA PRO A 49 2.62 -4.10 -13.03
C PRO A 49 2.02 -2.80 -13.58
N VAL A 50 1.75 -1.84 -12.70
CA VAL A 50 1.25 -0.49 -13.06
C VAL A 50 2.31 0.29 -13.85
N LYS A 51 1.87 1.07 -14.84
CA LYS A 51 2.74 1.90 -15.67
C LYS A 51 2.59 3.40 -15.40
N TYR A 52 1.38 3.83 -15.05
CA TYR A 52 1.00 5.24 -14.94
C TYR A 52 0.45 5.59 -13.57
N PHE A 53 -0.28 4.66 -12.93
CA PHE A 53 -0.79 4.85 -11.59
C PHE A 53 0.37 5.17 -10.64
N THR A 54 0.27 6.32 -9.99
CA THR A 54 1.30 6.84 -9.10
C THR A 54 0.70 7.06 -7.73
N VAL A 55 1.36 6.50 -6.72
CA VAL A 55 1.08 6.80 -5.31
C VAL A 55 1.90 8.04 -4.93
N PRO A 56 1.29 9.15 -4.48
CA PRO A 56 2.01 10.31 -3.98
C PRO A 56 2.92 9.95 -2.80
N ASP A 57 4.07 10.60 -2.67
CA ASP A 57 5.05 10.24 -1.65
C ASP A 57 4.51 10.46 -0.24
N GLU A 58 3.71 11.50 -0.02
CA GLU A 58 3.04 11.72 1.26
C GLU A 58 2.07 10.59 1.62
N VAL A 59 1.42 9.99 0.60
CA VAL A 59 0.55 8.83 0.80
C VAL A 59 1.37 7.60 1.17
N LYS A 60 2.48 7.35 0.46
CA LYS A 60 3.40 6.25 0.80
C LYS A 60 3.89 6.39 2.24
N SER A 61 4.38 7.57 2.63
CA SER A 61 4.89 7.83 3.97
C SER A 61 3.81 7.67 5.04
N ALA A 62 2.58 8.15 4.79
CA ALA A 62 1.48 7.99 5.73
C ALA A 62 1.09 6.52 5.91
N LEU A 63 0.95 5.76 4.82
CA LEU A 63 0.64 4.33 4.87
C LEU A 63 1.75 3.54 5.59
N LEU A 64 3.02 3.82 5.28
CA LEU A 64 4.16 3.16 5.92
C LEU A 64 4.24 3.48 7.42
N THR A 65 3.91 4.71 7.81
CA THR A 65 3.86 5.11 9.22
C THR A 65 2.77 4.32 9.97
N GLU A 66 1.58 4.21 9.40
CA GLU A 66 0.48 3.43 10.00
C GLU A 66 0.79 1.93 10.04
N LEU A 67 1.47 1.39 9.02
CA LEU A 67 1.94 0.01 9.01
C LEU A 67 3.02 -0.25 10.09
N GLY A 68 3.97 0.66 10.24
CA GLY A 68 5.00 0.57 11.28
C GLY A 68 4.48 0.74 12.70
N GLY A 69 3.28 1.32 12.85
CA GLY A 69 2.58 1.49 14.13
C GLY A 69 1.56 0.40 14.45
N LEU A 70 1.49 -0.69 13.67
CA LEU A 70 0.55 -1.77 13.91
C LEU A 70 0.82 -2.47 15.25
N SER A 71 -0.25 -2.73 16.01
CA SER A 71 -0.17 -3.53 17.23
C SER A 71 0.17 -4.98 16.92
N GLU A 72 0.68 -5.73 17.90
CA GLU A 72 0.91 -7.18 17.74
C GLU A 72 -0.36 -7.93 17.33
N ALA A 73 -1.52 -7.55 17.88
CA ALA A 73 -2.80 -8.15 17.53
C ALA A 73 -3.20 -7.89 16.06
N ASP A 74 -2.89 -6.70 15.53
CA ASP A 74 -3.10 -6.38 14.12
C ASP A 74 -2.11 -7.17 13.23
N GLN A 75 -0.85 -7.27 13.65
CA GLN A 75 0.18 -8.03 12.93
C GLN A 75 -0.18 -9.52 12.83
N GLN A 76 -0.74 -10.10 13.89
CA GLN A 76 -1.20 -11.50 13.91
C GLN A 76 -2.32 -11.81 12.91
N GLN A 77 -3.01 -10.81 12.37
CA GLN A 77 -4.02 -11.03 11.32
C GLN A 77 -3.39 -11.38 9.96
N PHE A 78 -2.10 -11.12 9.76
CA PHE A 78 -1.35 -11.51 8.56
C PHE A 78 -0.83 -12.93 8.69
N THR A 79 -1.75 -13.89 8.64
CA THR A 79 -1.42 -15.32 8.75
C THR A 79 -0.85 -15.88 7.45
N GLN A 80 -0.17 -17.02 7.53
CA GLN A 80 0.32 -17.74 6.35
C GLN A 80 -0.81 -18.05 5.35
N SER A 81 -1.98 -18.48 5.82
CA SER A 81 -3.13 -18.81 4.97
C SER A 81 -3.70 -17.57 4.28
N ALA A 82 -3.88 -16.47 5.03
CA ALA A 82 -4.37 -15.21 4.49
C ALA A 82 -3.43 -14.68 3.40
N CYS A 83 -2.12 -14.66 3.66
CA CYS A 83 -1.13 -14.20 2.69
C CYS A 83 -0.99 -15.13 1.47
N THR A 84 -1.16 -16.45 1.66
CA THR A 84 -1.16 -17.41 0.53
C THR A 84 -2.38 -17.21 -0.37
N ALA A 85 -3.56 -17.05 0.22
CA ALA A 85 -4.79 -16.76 -0.51
C ALA A 85 -4.67 -15.42 -1.28
N TRP A 86 -4.13 -14.39 -0.63
CA TRP A 86 -3.84 -13.12 -1.26
C TRP A 86 -2.88 -13.26 -2.44
N ASN A 87 -1.76 -13.97 -2.28
CA ASN A 87 -0.79 -14.17 -3.36
C ASN A 87 -1.37 -14.90 -4.56
N THR A 88 -2.22 -15.90 -4.32
CA THR A 88 -2.90 -16.67 -5.37
C THR A 88 -3.87 -15.77 -6.14
N TRP A 89 -4.66 -14.98 -5.42
CA TRP A 89 -5.56 -14.00 -6.03
C TRP A 89 -4.79 -12.93 -6.81
N ALA A 90 -3.73 -12.37 -6.23
CA ALA A 90 -2.92 -11.32 -6.84
C ALA A 90 -2.22 -11.80 -8.12
N THR A 91 -1.81 -13.08 -8.17
CA THR A 91 -1.22 -13.68 -9.38
C THR A 91 -2.23 -13.76 -10.52
N SER A 92 -3.50 -14.06 -10.22
CA SER A 92 -4.56 -14.21 -11.24
C SER A 92 -5.22 -12.89 -11.64
N HIS A 93 -5.30 -11.92 -10.73
CA HIS A 93 -6.05 -10.67 -10.93
C HIS A 93 -5.16 -9.43 -11.08
N GLY A 94 -3.88 -9.52 -10.68
CA GLY A 94 -3.04 -8.34 -10.50
C GLY A 94 -2.79 -7.54 -11.78
N ALA A 95 -2.65 -8.19 -12.93
CA ALA A 95 -2.54 -7.51 -14.22
C ALA A 95 -3.82 -6.74 -14.59
N ALA A 96 -5.00 -7.30 -14.29
CA ALA A 96 -6.28 -6.63 -14.53
C ALA A 96 -6.48 -5.44 -13.59
N VAL A 97 -6.10 -5.61 -12.31
CA VAL A 97 -6.09 -4.52 -11.32
C VAL A 97 -5.16 -3.40 -11.74
N ALA A 98 -3.94 -3.71 -12.18
CA ALA A 98 -2.97 -2.73 -12.66
C ALA A 98 -3.47 -1.96 -13.87
N THR A 99 -4.04 -2.66 -14.85
CA THR A 99 -4.66 -2.04 -16.03
C THR A 99 -5.81 -1.10 -15.65
N TYR A 100 -6.65 -1.52 -14.70
CA TYR A 100 -7.73 -0.68 -14.20
C TYR A 100 -7.19 0.57 -13.51
N LEU A 101 -6.20 0.42 -12.63
CA LEU A 101 -5.55 1.53 -11.91
C LEU A 101 -4.96 2.54 -12.90
N ASP A 102 -4.22 2.07 -13.91
CA ASP A 102 -3.61 2.92 -14.93
C ASP A 102 -4.67 3.70 -15.73
N ASN A 103 -5.72 3.02 -16.20
CA ASN A 103 -6.78 3.65 -16.96
C ASN A 103 -7.55 4.68 -16.13
N ALA A 104 -7.97 4.30 -14.92
CA ALA A 104 -8.68 5.20 -14.02
C ALA A 104 -7.81 6.40 -13.63
N TYR A 105 -6.51 6.19 -13.41
CA TYR A 105 -5.57 7.26 -13.10
C TYR A 105 -5.40 8.21 -14.29
N GLN A 106 -5.23 7.71 -15.51
CA GLN A 106 -5.09 8.57 -16.69
C GLN A 106 -6.34 9.39 -16.99
N GLN A 107 -7.53 8.82 -16.77
CA GLN A 107 -8.82 9.48 -17.01
C GLN A 107 -9.20 10.44 -15.89
N ALA A 108 -8.67 10.27 -14.68
CA ALA A 108 -8.94 11.16 -13.57
C ALA A 108 -8.32 12.55 -13.80
N THR A 109 -9.10 13.59 -13.48
CA THR A 109 -8.68 14.98 -13.57
C THR A 109 -8.17 15.51 -12.24
N GLY A 110 -7.42 16.60 -12.27
CA GLY A 110 -6.92 17.28 -11.07
C GLY A 110 -5.51 16.85 -10.64
N PRO A 111 -5.08 17.26 -9.43
CA PRO A 111 -3.74 16.97 -8.94
C PRO A 111 -3.51 15.47 -8.73
N VAL A 112 -2.24 15.08 -8.66
CA VAL A 112 -1.79 13.67 -8.52
C VAL A 112 -2.51 12.96 -7.35
N CYS A 113 -2.72 13.65 -6.23
CA CYS A 113 -3.46 13.13 -5.07
C CYS A 113 -4.94 12.78 -5.38
N GLY A 114 -5.62 13.61 -6.17
CA GLY A 114 -6.99 13.38 -6.62
C GLY A 114 -7.06 12.19 -7.57
N LYS A 115 -6.14 12.15 -8.54
CA LYS A 115 -6.01 11.02 -9.48
C LYS A 115 -5.76 9.71 -8.76
N PHE A 116 -4.85 9.72 -7.78
CA PHE A 116 -4.58 8.59 -6.90
C PHE A 116 -5.84 8.16 -6.15
N ALA A 117 -6.50 9.10 -5.46
CA ALA A 117 -7.68 8.84 -4.65
C ALA A 117 -8.79 8.18 -5.48
N THR A 118 -9.10 8.74 -6.65
CA THR A 118 -10.12 8.23 -7.57
C THR A 118 -9.76 6.84 -8.11
N ALA A 119 -8.54 6.64 -8.61
CA ALA A 119 -8.13 5.38 -9.18
C ALA A 119 -8.08 4.27 -8.12
N ALA A 120 -7.48 4.56 -6.96
CA ALA A 120 -7.35 3.62 -5.85
C ALA A 120 -8.72 3.19 -5.33
N ILE A 121 -9.65 4.14 -5.06
CA ILE A 121 -10.96 3.78 -4.53
C ILE A 121 -11.81 3.02 -5.55
N GLY A 122 -11.67 3.36 -6.84
CA GLY A 122 -12.31 2.62 -7.91
C GLY A 122 -11.83 1.17 -7.97
N ALA A 123 -10.53 0.94 -7.85
CA ALA A 123 -9.96 -0.40 -7.85
C ALA A 123 -10.40 -1.20 -6.62
N LEU A 124 -10.34 -0.59 -5.43
CA LEU A 124 -10.79 -1.21 -4.19
C LEU A 124 -12.26 -1.64 -4.29
N LYS A 125 -13.16 -0.75 -4.72
CA LYS A 125 -14.58 -1.08 -4.89
C LYS A 125 -14.82 -2.19 -5.92
N LYS A 126 -14.07 -2.19 -7.02
CA LYS A 126 -14.23 -3.18 -8.09
C LYS A 126 -13.71 -4.57 -7.69
N TYR A 127 -12.58 -4.64 -7.01
CA TYR A 127 -11.85 -5.90 -6.82
C TYR A 127 -11.96 -6.46 -5.40
N ALA A 128 -12.19 -5.64 -4.36
CA ALA A 128 -12.35 -6.14 -2.98
C ALA A 128 -13.41 -7.23 -2.79
N PRO A 129 -14.56 -7.22 -3.51
CA PRO A 129 -15.52 -8.32 -3.43
C PRO A 129 -14.97 -9.67 -3.92
N THR A 130 -14.00 -9.65 -4.85
CA THR A 130 -13.40 -10.86 -5.43
C THR A 130 -12.22 -11.42 -4.63
N ILE A 131 -11.75 -10.68 -3.62
CA ILE A 131 -10.66 -11.13 -2.75
C ILE A 131 -11.17 -12.30 -1.87
N PRO A 132 -10.37 -13.38 -1.68
CA PRO A 132 -10.79 -14.55 -0.92
C PRO A 132 -11.21 -14.24 0.54
N ALA A 133 -12.11 -15.04 1.08
CA ALA A 133 -12.64 -14.85 2.44
C ALA A 133 -11.56 -15.03 3.53
N GLU A 134 -10.55 -15.83 3.24
CA GLU A 134 -9.39 -16.10 4.09
C GLU A 134 -8.58 -14.85 4.39
N THR A 135 -8.70 -13.80 3.57
CA THR A 135 -7.97 -12.55 3.77
C THR A 135 -8.75 -11.51 4.58
N ARG A 136 -10.01 -11.76 4.98
CA ARG A 136 -10.89 -10.70 5.53
C ARG A 136 -10.38 -10.10 6.85
N SER A 137 -9.71 -10.90 7.67
CA SER A 137 -9.05 -10.39 8.89
C SER A 137 -7.91 -9.43 8.56
N ALA A 138 -7.03 -9.79 7.62
CA ALA A 138 -5.96 -8.92 7.13
C ALA A 138 -6.52 -7.69 6.39
N GLU A 139 -7.63 -7.84 5.66
CA GLU A 139 -8.33 -6.72 5.01
C GLU A 139 -8.84 -5.70 6.02
N THR A 140 -9.31 -6.14 7.19
CA THR A 140 -9.77 -5.25 8.27
C THR A 140 -8.62 -4.37 8.76
N VAL A 141 -7.42 -4.93 8.92
CA VAL A 141 -6.21 -4.18 9.27
C VAL A 141 -5.81 -3.23 8.14
N ALA A 142 -5.85 -3.68 6.88
CA ALA A 142 -5.54 -2.84 5.73
C ALA A 142 -6.51 -1.64 5.59
N LYS A 143 -7.80 -1.83 5.87
CA LYS A 143 -8.81 -0.75 5.91
C LYS A 143 -8.54 0.24 7.03
N LYS A 144 -8.13 -0.24 8.21
CA LYS A 144 -7.71 0.62 9.34
C LYS A 144 -6.53 1.50 8.93
N VAL A 145 -5.48 0.90 8.38
CA VAL A 145 -4.29 1.61 7.85
C VAL A 145 -4.69 2.66 6.80
N TRP A 146 -5.48 2.27 5.81
CA TRP A 146 -5.99 3.18 4.77
C TRP A 146 -6.73 4.37 5.36
N ARG A 147 -7.69 4.10 6.25
CA ARG A 147 -8.52 5.14 6.87
C ARG A 147 -7.67 6.11 7.68
N ASN A 148 -6.77 5.61 8.51
CA ASN A 148 -5.94 6.44 9.37
C ASN A 148 -4.97 7.30 8.55
N ALA A 149 -4.29 6.70 7.57
CA ALA A 149 -3.37 7.40 6.69
C ALA A 149 -4.08 8.53 5.94
N LEU A 150 -5.24 8.24 5.34
CA LEU A 150 -5.99 9.25 4.61
C LEU A 150 -6.68 10.27 5.51
N GLN A 151 -7.08 9.91 6.72
CA GLN A 151 -7.55 10.86 7.73
C GLN A 151 -6.43 11.86 8.07
N LYS A 152 -5.21 11.37 8.30
CA LYS A 152 -4.05 12.24 8.57
C LYS A 152 -3.78 13.17 7.39
N LEU A 153 -3.74 12.65 6.17
CA LEU A 153 -3.51 13.46 4.96
C LEU A 153 -4.65 14.44 4.67
N SER A 154 -5.88 14.11 5.02
CA SER A 154 -7.02 15.02 4.87
C SER A 154 -6.90 16.30 5.71
N VAL A 155 -6.07 16.26 6.75
CA VAL A 155 -5.77 17.41 7.61
C VAL A 155 -4.44 18.05 7.22
N GLN A 156 -3.43 17.23 6.93
CA GLN A 156 -2.04 17.68 6.82
C GLN A 156 -1.57 17.98 5.39
N ALA A 157 -2.29 17.56 4.35
CA ALA A 157 -1.88 17.85 2.98
C ALA A 157 -1.84 19.37 2.76
N PRO A 158 -0.76 19.92 2.15
CA PRO A 158 -0.62 21.36 1.98
C PRO A 158 -1.66 21.92 1.01
N ASP A 159 -1.99 21.18 -0.04
CA ASP A 159 -2.97 21.53 -1.05
C ASP A 159 -4.41 21.23 -0.60
N ALA A 160 -5.32 22.18 -0.81
CA ALA A 160 -6.71 22.06 -0.39
C ALA A 160 -7.49 21.00 -1.18
N ALA A 161 -7.23 20.87 -2.49
CA ALA A 161 -7.87 19.85 -3.32
C ALA A 161 -7.41 18.45 -2.90
N CYS A 162 -6.15 18.28 -2.51
CA CYS A 162 -5.66 17.03 -1.92
C CYS A 162 -6.33 16.70 -0.58
N ARG A 163 -6.46 17.68 0.32
CA ARG A 163 -7.21 17.46 1.58
C ARG A 163 -8.62 16.97 1.32
N GLN A 164 -9.32 17.60 0.37
CA GLN A 164 -10.68 17.20 -0.02
C GLN A 164 -10.71 15.79 -0.64
N ALA A 165 -9.77 15.48 -1.54
CA ALA A 165 -9.68 14.16 -2.17
C ALA A 165 -9.48 13.05 -1.13
N TYR A 166 -8.50 13.21 -0.23
CA TYR A 166 -8.25 12.24 0.83
C TYR A 166 -9.42 12.13 1.81
N ASN A 167 -10.06 13.26 2.15
CA ASN A 167 -11.25 13.27 2.98
C ASN A 167 -12.41 12.47 2.37
N GLY A 168 -12.60 12.54 1.05
CA GLY A 168 -13.66 11.83 0.35
C GLY A 168 -13.47 10.31 0.30
N VAL A 169 -12.22 9.84 0.28
CA VAL A 169 -11.92 8.41 0.10
C VAL A 169 -11.53 7.65 1.37
N LYS A 170 -11.21 8.33 2.48
CA LYS A 170 -10.76 7.71 3.74
C LYS A 170 -11.72 6.66 4.33
N ALA A 171 -13.03 6.79 4.07
CA ALA A 171 -14.07 5.87 4.56
C ALA A 171 -14.81 5.12 3.44
N SER A 172 -14.31 5.20 2.20
CA SER A 172 -15.01 4.66 1.03
C SER A 172 -14.68 3.19 0.72
N TRP A 173 -13.88 2.52 1.56
CA TRP A 173 -13.46 1.11 1.47
C TRP A 173 -13.83 0.35 2.74
#